data_AF-W4M708-F1
#
_entry.id   AF-W4M708-F1
#
_cell.length_a   1.000
_cell.length_b   1.000
_cell.length_c   1.000
_cell.angle_alpha   90.00
_cell.angle_beta   90.00
_cell.angle_gamma   90.00
#
_symmetry.space_group_name_H-M   'P 1'
#
loop_
_entity.id
_entity.type
_entity.pdbx_description
1 polymer ?
#
loop_
_entity_poly.entity_id
_entity_poly.type
_entity_poly.pdbx_seq_one_letter_code
_entity_poly.pdbx_strand_id
1 'polypeptide(L)'
;MHEERLLELLNEGIRHLHKAFPESQCLILALEVDHELPDWEYLAVSIKISLSVEEANSRLNAFTHSWLLRHAAEVGDRLLFDLEYV
;
A
#
# COMPACT_ATOMS: atom_id res chain seq x y z
N MET A 1 5.65 18.26 -10.46
CA MET A 1 6.11 18.34 -9.05
C MET A 1 5.33 17.43 -8.09
N HIS A 2 4.03 17.18 -8.26
CA HIS A 2 3.28 16.32 -7.32
C HIS A 2 3.43 14.80 -7.58
N GLU A 3 3.80 14.39 -8.78
CA GLU A 3 3.94 12.97 -9.15
C GLU A 3 5.27 12.35 -8.69
N GLU A 4 6.37 13.10 -8.77
CA GLU A 4 7.69 12.64 -8.31
C GLU A 4 7.68 12.32 -6.81
N ARG A 5 7.04 13.17 -5.99
CA ARG A 5 6.90 12.94 -4.55
C ARG A 5 6.03 11.72 -4.25
N LEU A 6 4.95 11.50 -5.01
CA LEU A 6 4.11 10.32 -4.84
C LEU A 6 4.88 9.03 -5.16
N LEU A 7 5.72 9.08 -6.21
CA LEU A 7 6.59 7.96 -6.59
C LEU A 7 7.64 7.67 -5.49
N GLU A 8 8.23 8.70 -4.88
CA GLU A 8 9.13 8.53 -3.74
C GLU A 8 8.43 7.86 -2.56
N LEU A 9 7.23 8.34 -2.21
CA LEU A 9 6.41 7.79 -1.12
C LEU A 9 6.01 6.35 -1.42
N LEU A 10 5.60 6.03 -2.64
CA LEU A 10 5.32 4.65 -3.07
C LEU A 10 6.54 3.75 -2.87
N ASN A 11 7.72 4.18 -3.34
CA ASN A 11 8.97 3.43 -3.18
C ASN A 11 9.37 3.26 -1.70
N GLU A 12 9.11 4.24 -0.85
CA GLU A 12 9.33 4.12 0.59
C GLU A 12 8.35 3.15 1.23
N GLY A 13 7.06 3.27 0.92
CA GLY A 13 6.00 2.37 1.40
C GLY A 13 6.28 0.92 1.02
N ILE A 14 6.66 0.64 -0.23
CA ILE A 14 7.06 -0.69 -0.70
C ILE A 14 8.25 -1.24 0.11
N ARG A 15 9.28 -0.42 0.37
CA ARG A 15 10.42 -0.85 1.21
C ARG A 15 10.01 -1.18 2.64
N HIS A 16 9.07 -0.43 3.21
CA HIS A 16 8.52 -0.73 4.53
C HIS A 16 7.65 -1.99 4.53
N LEU A 17 6.87 -2.21 3.47
CA LEU A 17 6.08 -3.41 3.29
C LEU A 17 6.94 -4.67 3.18
N HIS A 18 8.02 -4.65 2.38
CA HIS A 18 8.94 -5.79 2.32
C HIS A 18 9.57 -6.13 3.67
N LYS A 19 9.72 -5.15 4.59
CA LYS A 19 10.18 -5.42 5.95
C LYS A 19 9.09 -6.06 6.82
N ALA A 20 7.82 -5.70 6.61
CA ALA A 20 6.68 -6.29 7.31
C ALA A 20 6.32 -7.69 6.78
N PHE A 21 6.58 -7.93 5.50
CA PHE A 21 6.27 -9.16 4.78
C PHE A 21 7.50 -9.71 4.01
N PRO A 22 8.61 -10.07 4.69
CA PRO A 22 9.84 -10.52 4.03
C PRO A 22 9.69 -11.79 3.18
N GLU A 23 8.69 -12.62 3.48
CA GLU A 23 8.34 -13.83 2.73
C GLU A 23 7.43 -13.57 1.53
N SER A 24 6.82 -12.38 1.44
CA SER A 24 5.87 -12.07 0.38
C SER A 24 6.62 -11.49 -0.82
N GLN A 25 6.63 -12.24 -1.92
CA GLN A 25 7.32 -11.85 -3.16
C GLN A 25 6.43 -11.11 -4.16
N CYS A 26 5.12 -11.10 -3.95
CA CYS A 26 4.17 -10.53 -4.91
C CYS A 26 3.49 -9.29 -4.33
N LEU A 27 3.95 -8.13 -4.80
CA LEU A 27 3.25 -6.85 -4.71
C LEU A 27 2.59 -6.61 -6.06
N ILE A 28 1.26 -6.61 -6.10
CA ILE A 28 0.53 -6.12 -7.26
C ILE A 28 0.38 -4.61 -7.08
N LEU A 29 0.88 -3.86 -8.06
CA LEU A 29 0.57 -2.44 -8.20
C LEU A 29 -0.55 -2.32 -9.24
N ALA A 30 -1.70 -1.80 -8.82
CA ALA A 30 -2.82 -1.49 -9.70
C ALA A 30 -3.11 0.01 -9.65
N LEU A 31 -3.40 0.60 -10.81
CA LEU A 31 -4.06 1.91 -10.86
C LEU A 31 -5.55 1.63 -10.84
N GLU A 32 -6.22 2.11 -9.79
CA GLU A 32 -7.67 2.04 -9.69
C GLU A 32 -8.26 3.40 -10.02
N VAL A 33 -9.29 3.35 -10.87
CA VAL A 33 -10.04 4.50 -11.35
C VAL A 33 -11.52 4.22 -11.16
N ASP A 34 -12.25 5.16 -10.56
CA ASP A 34 -13.70 5.07 -10.42
C ASP A 34 -14.35 5.91 -11.52
N HIS A 35 -15.07 5.23 -12.41
CA HIS A 35 -15.76 5.88 -13.52
C HIS A 35 -16.96 6.72 -13.06
N GLU A 36 -17.45 6.55 -11.84
CA GLU A 36 -18.52 7.34 -11.24
C GLU A 36 -17.99 8.63 -10.57
N LEU A 37 -16.69 8.70 -10.30
CA LEU A 37 -16.01 9.85 -9.68
C LEU A 37 -14.92 10.40 -10.63
N PRO A 38 -15.24 11.41 -11.46
CA PRO A 38 -14.25 12.04 -12.34
C PRO A 38 -13.04 12.53 -11.54
N ASP A 39 -11.84 12.25 -12.04
CA ASP A 39 -10.54 12.56 -11.43
C ASP A 39 -10.19 11.74 -10.17
N TRP A 40 -10.97 10.71 -9.84
CA TRP A 40 -10.62 9.78 -8.77
C TRP A 40 -9.74 8.64 -9.30
N GLU A 41 -8.44 8.83 -9.13
CA GLU A 41 -7.41 7.85 -9.46
C GLU A 41 -6.52 7.61 -8.25
N TYR A 42 -6.33 6.35 -7.87
CA TYR A 42 -5.41 5.98 -6.81
C TYR A 42 -4.58 4.75 -7.19
N LEU A 43 -3.38 4.68 -6.62
CA LEU A 43 -2.50 3.53 -6.77
C LEU A 43 -2.74 2.58 -5.60
N ALA A 44 -3.24 1.38 -5.91
CA ALA A 44 -3.39 0.28 -4.97
C ALA A 44 -2.16 -0.62 -5.02
N VAL A 45 -1.61 -0.93 -3.86
CA VAL A 45 -0.54 -1.91 -3.67
C VAL A 45 -1.11 -3.07 -2.86
N SER A 46 -1.39 -4.18 -3.53
CA SER A 46 -1.90 -5.40 -2.88
C SER A 46 -0.77 -6.39 -2.65
N ILE A 47 -0.70 -6.94 -1.44
CA ILE A 47 0.32 -7.91 -1.05
C ILE A 47 -0.32 -9.29 -1.09
N LYS A 48 0.12 -10.17 -1.99
CA LYS A 48 -0.33 -11.56 -1.95
C LYS A 48 0.40 -12.30 -0.84
N ILE A 49 -0.36 -12.89 0.06
CA ILE A 49 0.17 -13.57 1.23
C ILE A 49 -0.43 -14.96 1.39
N SER A 50 0.40 -15.90 1.83
CA SER A 50 -0.02 -17.24 2.29
C SER A 50 -0.04 -17.35 3.82
N LEU A 51 -0.04 -16.21 4.51
CA LEU A 51 -0.09 -16.13 5.96
C LEU A 51 -1.52 -16.32 6.47
N SER A 52 -1.64 -16.71 7.74
CA SER A 52 -2.95 -16.69 8.40
C SER A 52 -3.52 -15.27 8.43
N VAL A 53 -4.85 -15.14 8.41
CA VAL A 53 -5.55 -13.84 8.46
C VAL A 53 -5.13 -13.01 9.66
N GLU A 54 -4.93 -13.64 10.82
CA GLU A 54 -4.51 -12.94 12.04
C GLU A 54 -3.09 -12.35 11.91
N GLU A 55 -2.15 -13.17 11.43
CA GLU A 55 -0.76 -12.76 11.26
C GLU A 55 -0.61 -11.68 10.17
N ALA A 56 -1.33 -11.84 9.07
CA ALA A 56 -1.42 -10.87 7.99
C ALA A 56 -1.89 -9.49 8.48
N ASN A 57 -3.02 -9.47 9.19
CA ASN A 57 -3.58 -8.23 9.74
C ASN A 57 -2.67 -7.60 10.78
N SER A 58 -2.02 -8.41 11.63
CA SER A 58 -1.05 -7.91 12.61
C SER A 58 0.13 -7.18 11.94
N ARG A 59 0.68 -7.76 10.88
CA ARG A 59 1.78 -7.17 10.10
C ARG A 59 1.34 -5.93 9.32
N LEU A 60 0.16 -5.96 8.71
CA LEU A 60 -0.40 -4.76 8.06
C LEU A 60 -0.62 -3.63 9.07
N ASN A 61 -1.16 -3.94 10.25
CA ASN A 61 -1.32 -2.94 11.32
C ASN A 61 0.03 -2.33 11.73
N ALA A 62 1.09 -3.14 11.85
CA ALA A 62 2.43 -2.64 12.13
C ALA A 62 2.97 -1.74 11.01
N PHE A 63 2.74 -2.08 9.74
CA PHE A 63 3.04 -1.21 8.60
C PHE A 63 2.27 0.11 8.67
N THR A 64 0.95 0.05 8.91
CA THR A 64 0.08 1.22 8.99
C THR A 64 0.56 2.20 10.06
N HIS A 65 0.90 1.70 11.26
CA HIS A 65 1.39 2.55 12.35
C HIS A 65 2.80 3.09 12.11
N SER A 66 3.67 2.31 11.47
CA SER A 66 5.08 2.69 11.29
C SER A 66 5.31 3.64 10.12
N TRP A 67 4.52 3.53 9.05
CA TRP A 67 4.73 4.29 7.82
C TRP A 67 3.48 5.03 7.34
N LEU A 68 2.35 4.33 7.15
CA LEU A 68 1.18 4.91 6.49
C LEU A 68 0.61 6.11 7.25
N LEU A 69 0.44 6.01 8.57
CA LEU A 69 -0.07 7.09 9.39
C LEU A 69 0.85 8.33 9.40
N ARG A 70 2.16 8.15 9.25
CA ARG A 70 3.13 9.27 9.23
C ARG A 70 3.05 10.08 7.95
N HIS A 71 2.66 9.43 6.85
CA HIS A 71 2.58 10.03 5.53
C HIS A 71 1.16 10.26 5.06
N ALA A 72 0.14 9.94 5.86
CA ALA A 72 -1.28 10.00 5.49
C ALA A 72 -1.70 11.37 4.92
N ALA A 73 -1.13 12.47 5.42
CA ALA A 73 -1.40 13.82 4.90
C ALA A 73 -0.78 14.07 3.52
N GLU A 74 0.30 13.38 3.17
CA GLU A 74 1.00 13.51 1.87
C GLU A 74 0.45 12.52 0.84
N VAL A 75 0.16 11.28 1.24
CA VAL A 75 -0.40 10.27 0.34
C VAL A 75 -1.89 10.43 0.11
N GLY A 76 -2.62 10.98 1.09
CA GLY A 76 -4.07 11.17 1.01
C GLY A 76 -4.79 9.86 0.67
N ASP A 77 -5.73 9.96 -0.26
CA ASP A 77 -6.47 8.88 -0.91
C ASP A 77 -5.78 8.36 -2.19
N ARG A 78 -4.58 8.86 -2.53
CA ARG A 78 -3.89 8.54 -3.79
C ARG A 78 -3.05 7.27 -3.74
N LEU A 79 -2.76 6.75 -2.54
CA LEU A 79 -2.06 5.48 -2.34
C LEU A 79 -2.81 4.63 -1.31
N LEU A 80 -3.15 3.40 -1.72
CA LEU A 80 -3.76 2.39 -0.87
C LEU A 80 -2.84 1.18 -0.75
N PHE A 81 -2.79 0.57 0.42
CA PHE A 81 -2.06 -0.67 0.67
C PHE A 81 -3.02 -1.70 1.25
N ASP A 82 -3.12 -2.86 0.63
CA ASP A 82 -4.09 -3.90 1.01
C ASP A 82 -3.50 -5.32 0.95
N LEU A 83 -4.23 -6.30 1.49
CA LEU A 83 -3.85 -7.70 1.54
C LEU A 83 -4.74 -8.53 0.60
N GLU A 84 -4.10 -9.36 -0.23
CA GLU A 84 -4.77 -10.34 -1.06
C GLU A 84 -4.43 -11.76 -0.55
N TYR A 85 -5.44 -12.49 -0.09
CA TYR A 85 -5.25 -13.85 0.45
C TYR A 85 -5.31 -14.88 -0.68
N VAL A 86 -4.30 -15.75 -0.76
CA VAL A 86 -4.23 -16.88 -1.72
C VAL A 86 -4.58 -18.22 -1.10
#